data_AF-A0A0B7GXD7-F1
#
_entry.id   AF-A0A0B7GXD7-F1
#
_cell.length_a   1.000
_cell.length_b   1.000
_cell.length_c   1.000
_cell.angle_alpha   90.00
_cell.angle_beta   90.00
_cell.angle_gamma   90.00
#
_symmetry.space_group_name_H-M   'P 1'
#
loop_
_entity.id
_entity.type
_entity.pdbx_description
1 polymer ?
#
loop_
_entity_poly.entity_id
_entity_poly.type
_entity_poly.pdbx_seq_one_letter_code
_entity_poly.pdbx_strand_id
1 'polypeptide(L)'
;MRRSIGVTILQIALAFFLLVSGITGLMYSTAGEFGKVVDFLSTLFQSRTVSTIIVMAIAICELIAAIFLLVDLFSPSLAVVRIILIIFIVLWIINLVLVDIIGAFGAGNVFRNVGSVLQYLKQVSFDLMVLGSLILVQRRSE
;
A
#
# COMPACT_ATOMS: atom_id res chain seq x y z
N MET A 1 15.76 15.43 -14.63
CA MET A 1 16.01 15.90 -13.25
C MET A 1 17.24 15.17 -12.70
N ARG A 2 18.20 15.84 -12.04
CA ARG A 2 19.35 15.16 -11.41
C ARG A 2 18.80 14.08 -10.47
N ARG A 3 19.37 12.86 -10.50
CA ARG A 3 19.04 11.78 -9.55
C ARG A 3 19.13 12.35 -8.14
N SER A 4 17.99 12.72 -7.56
CA SER A 4 17.93 13.07 -6.16
C SER A 4 18.10 11.77 -5.41
N ILE A 5 19.23 11.62 -4.72
CA ILE A 5 19.56 10.44 -3.93
C ILE A 5 18.38 10.07 -3.01
N GLY A 6 17.65 11.08 -2.51
CA GLY A 6 16.45 10.88 -1.71
C GLY A 6 15.33 10.11 -2.43
N VAL A 7 15.08 10.38 -3.72
CA VAL A 7 14.05 9.65 -4.48
C VAL A 7 14.48 8.21 -4.75
N THR A 8 15.78 7.99 -5.00
CA THR A 8 16.33 6.64 -5.16
C THR A 8 16.18 5.82 -3.88
N ILE A 9 16.49 6.40 -2.71
CA ILE A 9 16.31 5.75 -1.41
C ILE A 9 14.83 5.43 -1.18
N LEU A 10 13.94 6.37 -1.46
CA LEU A 10 12.50 6.23 -1.29
C LEU A 10 11.91 5.13 -2.20
N GLN A 11 12.40 5.02 -3.44
CA GLN A 11 12.02 3.95 -4.36
C GLN A 11 12.47 2.58 -3.87
N ILE A 12 13.70 2.46 -3.36
CA ILE A 12 14.19 1.21 -2.78
C ILE A 12 13.36 0.83 -1.54
N ALA A 13 13.08 1.80 -0.67
CA ALA A 13 12.25 1.58 0.52
C ALA A 13 10.84 1.11 0.14
N LEU A 14 10.20 1.77 -0.83
CA LEU A 14 8.90 1.38 -1.35
C LEU A 14 8.93 -0.02 -1.98
N ALA A 15 9.95 -0.33 -2.76
CA ALA A 15 10.07 -1.64 -3.40
C ALA A 15 10.21 -2.77 -2.36
N PHE A 16 11.06 -2.58 -1.34
CA PHE A 16 11.17 -3.56 -0.26
C PHE A 16 9.90 -3.64 0.58
N PHE A 17 9.24 -2.51 0.82
CA PHE A 17 7.96 -2.50 1.51
C PHE A 17 6.92 -3.35 0.75
N LEU A 18 6.73 -3.11 -0.55
CA LEU A 18 5.78 -3.86 -1.38
C LEU A 18 6.17 -5.34 -1.49
N LEU A 19 7.47 -5.64 -1.54
CA LEU A 19 7.97 -7.01 -1.55
C LEU A 19 7.59 -7.74 -0.26
N VAL A 20 7.87 -7.13 0.90
CA VAL A 20 7.56 -7.72 2.20
C VAL A 20 6.04 -7.86 2.37
N SER A 21 5.27 -6.81 2.06
CA SER A 21 3.80 -6.84 2.09
C SER A 21 3.24 -7.98 1.22
N GLY A 22 3.73 -8.12 -0.02
CA GLY A 22 3.28 -9.16 -0.93
C GLY A 22 3.63 -10.56 -0.46
N ILE A 23 4.85 -10.80 0.06
CA ILE A 23 5.23 -12.10 0.63
C ILE A 23 4.36 -12.42 1.85
N THR A 24 4.22 -11.47 2.78
CA THR A 24 3.37 -11.65 3.97
C THR A 24 1.93 -11.94 3.55
N GLY A 25 1.43 -11.28 2.50
CA GLY A 25 0.08 -11.49 2.03
C GLY A 25 -0.17 -12.89 1.46
N LEU A 26 0.82 -13.45 0.76
CA LEU A 26 0.77 -14.85 0.31
C LEU A 26 0.94 -15.84 1.46
N MET A 27 1.86 -15.59 2.39
CA MET A 27 2.16 -16.53 3.50
C MET A 27 1.01 -16.69 4.48
N TYR A 28 0.38 -15.58 4.87
CA TYR A 28 -0.67 -15.60 5.88
C TYR A 28 -2.09 -15.52 5.31
N SER A 29 -2.23 -15.43 3.97
CA SER A 29 -3.52 -15.14 3.31
C SER A 29 -4.23 -13.91 3.92
N THR A 30 -3.44 -12.97 4.43
CA THR A 30 -3.88 -11.68 4.94
C THR A 30 -3.59 -10.63 3.89
N ALA A 31 -4.43 -9.63 3.67
CA ALA A 31 -4.11 -8.58 2.70
C ALA A 31 -3.04 -7.58 3.18
N GLY A 32 -2.25 -7.93 4.22
CA GLY A 32 -1.26 -7.04 4.83
C GLY A 32 -1.90 -5.71 5.23
N GLU A 33 -1.30 -4.61 4.77
CA GLU A 33 -1.81 -3.25 4.98
C GLU A 33 -3.17 -3.01 4.31
N PHE A 34 -3.53 -3.77 3.28
CA PHE A 34 -4.85 -3.70 2.62
C PHE A 34 -5.92 -4.56 3.32
N GLY A 35 -5.64 -5.09 4.51
CA GLY A 35 -6.54 -6.00 5.26
C GLY A 35 -7.98 -5.50 5.32
N LYS A 36 -8.15 -4.20 5.63
CA LYS A 36 -9.48 -3.59 5.74
C LYS A 36 -10.18 -3.36 4.40
N VAL A 37 -9.43 -3.15 3.32
CA VAL A 37 -10.00 -3.11 1.96
C VAL A 37 -10.57 -4.45 1.60
N VAL A 38 -9.83 -5.51 1.89
CA VAL A 38 -10.29 -6.88 1.64
C VAL A 38 -11.46 -7.24 2.55
N ASP A 39 -11.44 -6.85 3.83
CA ASP A 39 -12.57 -7.06 4.73
C ASP A 39 -13.83 -6.35 4.22
N PHE A 40 -13.71 -5.10 3.78
CA PHE A 40 -14.83 -4.37 3.18
C PHE A 40 -15.36 -5.08 1.92
N LEU A 41 -14.49 -5.48 1.00
CA LEU A 41 -14.89 -6.26 -0.17
C LEU A 41 -15.55 -7.59 0.23
N SER A 42 -15.02 -8.27 1.25
CA SER A 42 -15.58 -9.53 1.76
C SER A 42 -16.98 -9.34 2.32
N THR A 43 -17.28 -8.20 2.96
CA THR A 43 -18.64 -7.88 3.44
C THR A 43 -19.61 -7.61 2.30
N LEU A 44 -19.15 -7.03 1.19
CA LEU A 44 -19.98 -6.80 0.00
C LEU A 44 -20.26 -8.09 -0.77
N PHE A 45 -19.27 -8.98 -0.89
CA PHE A 45 -19.38 -10.23 -1.65
C PHE A 45 -19.85 -11.43 -0.82
N GLN A 46 -19.95 -11.29 0.51
CA GLN A 46 -20.42 -12.31 1.47
C GLN A 46 -19.78 -13.70 1.31
N SER A 47 -18.55 -13.78 0.79
CA SER A 47 -17.89 -15.04 0.49
C SER A 47 -16.41 -15.01 0.87
N ARG A 48 -16.01 -15.95 1.74
CA ARG A 48 -14.63 -16.12 2.19
C ARG A 48 -13.70 -16.52 1.04
N THR A 49 -14.18 -17.33 0.10
CA THR A 49 -13.39 -17.75 -1.08
C THR A 49 -13.03 -16.56 -1.96
N VAL A 50 -13.96 -15.63 -2.15
CA VAL A 50 -13.74 -14.41 -2.93
C VAL A 50 -12.70 -13.52 -2.24
N SER A 51 -12.79 -13.38 -0.91
CA SER A 51 -11.81 -12.64 -0.12
C SER A 51 -10.39 -13.18 -0.30
N THR A 52 -10.18 -14.50 -0.18
CA THR A 52 -8.85 -15.11 -0.34
C THR A 52 -8.29 -14.91 -1.75
N ILE A 53 -9.13 -15.01 -2.79
CA ILE A 53 -8.70 -14.76 -4.18
C ILE A 53 -8.25 -13.30 -4.34
N ILE A 54 -8.96 -12.35 -3.75
CA ILE A 54 -8.59 -10.92 -3.78
C ILE A 54 -7.26 -10.69 -3.06
N VAL A 55 -7.06 -11.29 -1.88
CA VAL A 55 -5.76 -11.21 -1.17
C VAL A 55 -4.62 -11.72 -2.05
N MET A 56 -4.78 -12.90 -2.64
CA MET A 56 -3.77 -13.47 -3.53
C MET A 56 -3.49 -12.57 -4.72
N ALA A 57 -4.52 -12.02 -5.36
CA ALA A 57 -4.36 -11.14 -6.50
C ALA A 57 -3.59 -9.86 -6.13
N ILE A 58 -3.94 -9.23 -5.01
CA ILE A 58 -3.24 -8.03 -4.50
C ILE A 58 -1.78 -8.36 -4.18
N ALA A 59 -1.53 -9.45 -3.46
CA ALA A 59 -0.18 -9.85 -3.06
C ALA A 59 0.72 -10.16 -4.26
N ILE A 60 0.19 -10.81 -5.31
CA ILE A 60 0.91 -11.05 -6.56
C ILE A 60 1.21 -9.70 -7.26
N CYS A 61 0.24 -8.80 -7.32
CA CYS A 61 0.43 -7.47 -7.89
C CYS A 61 1.51 -6.67 -7.13
N GLU A 62 1.56 -6.77 -5.79
CA GLU A 62 2.58 -6.13 -4.96
C GLU A 62 3.99 -6.65 -5.26
N LEU A 63 4.14 -7.96 -5.38
CA LEU A 63 5.42 -8.57 -5.74
C LEU A 63 5.89 -8.13 -7.13
N ILE A 64 4.98 -8.15 -8.10
CA ILE A 64 5.27 -7.70 -9.46
C ILE A 64 5.67 -6.22 -9.45
N ALA A 65 4.93 -5.37 -8.73
CA ALA A 65 5.22 -3.95 -8.58
C ALA A 65 6.59 -3.70 -7.94
N ALA A 66 6.93 -4.44 -6.88
CA ALA A 66 8.22 -4.35 -6.21
C ALA A 66 9.38 -4.67 -7.16
N ILE A 67 9.27 -5.76 -7.93
CA ILE A 67 10.30 -6.15 -8.90
C ILE A 67 10.43 -5.08 -9.98
N PHE A 68 9.31 -4.61 -10.52
CA PHE A 68 9.32 -3.55 -11.53
C PHE A 68 9.94 -2.24 -11.02
N LEU A 69 9.68 -1.86 -9.77
CA LEU A 69 10.30 -0.71 -9.14
C LEU A 69 11.82 -0.85 -8.98
N LEU A 70 12.29 -2.06 -8.66
CA LEU A 70 13.73 -2.34 -8.60
C LEU A 70 14.37 -2.31 -10.00
N VAL A 71 13.69 -2.83 -11.02
CA VAL A 71 14.19 -2.80 -12.41
C VAL A 71 14.25 -1.37 -12.93
N ASP A 72 13.24 -0.55 -12.66
CA ASP A 72 13.20 0.87 -13.06
C ASP A 72 14.30 1.71 -12.40
N LEU A 73 14.87 1.24 -11.29
CA LEU A 73 16.06 1.85 -10.67
C LEU A 73 17.27 1.82 -11.62
N PHE A 74 17.44 0.71 -12.34
CA PHE A 74 18.54 0.44 -13.25
C PHE A 74 18.23 0.83 -14.71
N SER A 75 16.97 0.66 -15.14
CA SER A 75 16.51 0.96 -16.50
C SER A 75 15.29 1.89 -16.48
N PRO A 76 15.49 3.22 -16.41
CA PRO A 76 14.41 4.20 -16.33
C PRO A 76 13.78 4.46 -17.71
N SER A 77 12.86 3.58 -18.14
CA SER A 77 12.04 3.79 -19.34
C SER A 77 10.76 2.94 -19.37
N LEU A 78 10.43 2.25 -18.28
CA LEU A 78 9.34 1.29 -18.25
C LEU A 78 8.01 1.98 -17.97
N ALA A 79 7.25 2.27 -19.02
CA ALA A 79 5.89 2.83 -18.93
C ALA A 79 4.94 1.96 -18.07
N VAL A 80 5.22 0.65 -17.96
CA VAL A 80 4.45 -0.30 -17.14
C VAL A 80 4.52 0.05 -15.64
N VAL A 81 5.68 0.51 -15.14
CA VAL A 81 5.86 0.87 -13.72
C VAL A 81 4.99 2.05 -13.34
N ARG A 82 4.82 3.00 -14.27
CA ARG A 82 3.94 4.16 -14.09
C ARG A 82 2.49 3.75 -13.84
N ILE A 83 1.95 2.85 -14.67
CA ILE A 83 0.55 2.40 -14.57
C ILE A 83 0.34 1.65 -13.25
N ILE A 84 1.26 0.76 -12.90
CA ILE A 84 1.20 0.01 -11.64
C ILE A 84 1.24 0.96 -10.44
N LEU A 85 2.15 1.94 -10.43
CA LEU A 85 2.24 2.94 -9.36
C LEU A 85 0.95 3.74 -9.19
N ILE A 86 0.31 4.14 -10.29
CA ILE A 86 -0.99 4.85 -10.24
C ILE A 86 -2.05 3.96 -9.59
N ILE A 87 -2.13 2.69 -9.97
CA ILE A 87 -3.08 1.74 -9.36
C ILE A 87 -2.81 1.62 -7.86
N PHE A 88 -1.55 1.49 -7.45
CA PHE A 88 -1.17 1.43 -6.05
C PHE A 88 -1.51 2.70 -5.27
N ILE A 89 -1.36 3.89 -5.87
CA ILE A 89 -1.78 5.15 -5.24
C ILE A 89 -3.29 5.15 -4.99
N VAL A 90 -4.09 4.75 -5.98
CA VAL A 90 -5.55 4.67 -5.83
C VAL A 90 -5.93 3.67 -4.75
N LEU A 91 -5.34 2.47 -4.76
CA LEU A 91 -5.57 1.45 -3.74
C LEU A 91 -5.17 1.95 -2.35
N TRP A 92 -4.06 2.68 -2.23
CA TRP A 92 -3.59 3.21 -0.96
C TRP A 92 -4.51 4.30 -0.42
N ILE A 93 -4.99 5.20 -1.29
CA ILE A 93 -5.97 6.21 -0.91
C ILE A 93 -7.24 5.54 -0.37
N ILE A 94 -7.72 4.49 -1.05
CA ILE A 94 -8.88 3.71 -0.59
C ILE A 94 -8.60 3.08 0.78
N ASN A 95 -7.41 2.50 0.97
CA ASN A 95 -7.00 1.93 2.25
C ASN A 95 -6.99 2.98 3.38
N LEU A 96 -6.38 4.14 3.13
CA LEU A 96 -6.34 5.28 4.06
C LEU A 96 -7.76 5.70 4.46
N VAL A 97 -8.67 5.86 3.50
CA VAL A 97 -10.06 6.22 3.81
C VAL A 97 -10.75 5.12 4.64
N LEU A 98 -10.57 3.84 4.28
CA LEU A 98 -11.21 2.73 4.99
C LEU A 98 -10.64 2.50 6.39
N VAL A 99 -9.33 2.66 6.57
CA VAL A 99 -8.63 2.42 7.83
C VAL A 99 -8.73 3.64 8.74
N ASP A 100 -8.32 4.81 8.23
CA ASP A 100 -8.14 6.01 9.04
C ASP A 100 -9.41 6.84 9.19
N ILE A 101 -10.34 6.79 8.24
CA ILE A 101 -11.62 7.51 8.35
C ILE A 101 -12.70 6.56 8.85
N ILE A 102 -12.95 5.45 8.16
CA ILE A 102 -14.07 4.56 8.51
C ILE A 102 -13.71 3.66 9.69
N GLY A 103 -12.54 3.03 9.67
CA GLY A 103 -12.11 2.09 10.70
C GLY A 103 -11.84 2.75 12.06
N ALA A 104 -11.20 3.92 12.04
CA ALA A 104 -10.89 4.67 13.24
C ALA A 104 -12.14 5.34 13.83
N PHE A 105 -12.88 6.13 13.04
CA PHE A 105 -14.04 6.87 13.55
C PHE A 105 -15.28 5.99 13.71
N GLY A 106 -15.50 5.01 12.84
CA GLY A 106 -16.64 4.09 12.91
C GLY A 106 -16.62 3.13 14.10
N ALA A 107 -15.44 2.85 14.66
CA ALA A 107 -15.31 2.04 15.87
C ALA A 107 -15.51 2.83 17.18
N GLY A 108 -15.63 4.17 17.13
CA GLY A 108 -15.84 5.03 18.30
C GLY A 108 -14.72 4.99 19.36
N ASN A 109 -13.58 4.36 19.06
CA ASN A 109 -12.55 4.02 20.04
C ASN A 109 -11.31 4.93 19.98
N VAL A 110 -11.20 5.83 19.00
CA VAL A 110 -9.97 6.62 18.78
C VAL A 110 -9.68 7.57 19.93
N PHE A 111 -10.68 8.28 20.45
CA PHE A 111 -10.53 9.25 21.54
C PHE A 111 -10.73 8.64 22.94
N ARG A 112 -10.84 7.31 23.07
CA ARG A 112 -11.07 6.69 24.39
C ARG A 112 -9.83 6.70 25.27
N ASN A 113 -8.63 6.55 24.70
CA ASN A 113 -7.37 6.54 25.42
C ASN A 113 -6.26 7.22 24.62
N VAL A 114 -5.27 7.80 25.30
CA VAL A 114 -4.08 8.39 24.65
C VAL A 114 -3.34 7.36 23.79
N GLY A 115 -3.34 6.09 24.22
CA GLY A 115 -2.75 4.98 23.45
C GLY A 115 -3.44 4.73 22.11
N SER A 116 -4.78 4.83 22.03
CA SER A 116 -5.51 4.65 20.77
C SER A 116 -5.31 5.83 19.82
N VAL A 117 -5.18 7.05 20.35
CA VAL A 117 -4.83 8.24 19.56
C VAL A 117 -3.41 8.12 19.00
N LEU A 118 -2.43 7.68 19.82
CA LEU A 118 -1.06 7.46 19.35
C LEU A 118 -0.99 6.37 18.27
N GLN A 119 -1.74 5.28 18.44
CA GLN A 119 -1.78 4.21 17.45
C GLN A 119 -2.39 4.68 16.14
N TYR A 120 -3.46 5.48 16.20
CA TYR A 120 -4.06 6.13 15.03
C TYR A 120 -3.08 7.07 14.33
N LEU A 121 -2.45 8.00 15.07
CA LEU A 121 -1.46 8.92 14.51
C LEU A 121 -0.29 8.19 13.86
N LYS A 122 0.18 7.09 14.48
CA LYS A 122 1.25 6.25 13.92
C LYS A 122 0.81 5.59 12.61
N GLN A 123 -0.41 5.08 12.55
CA GLN A 123 -0.95 4.43 11.35
C GLN A 123 -1.13 5.42 10.20
N VAL A 124 -1.82 6.54 10.44
CA VAL A 124 -1.97 7.63 9.46
C VAL A 124 -0.61 8.13 8.95
N SER A 125 0.37 8.29 9.84
CA SER A 125 1.72 8.74 9.45
C SER A 125 2.41 7.74 8.53
N PHE A 126 2.22 6.45 8.78
CA PHE A 126 2.77 5.38 7.94
C PHE A 126 2.11 5.40 6.56
N ASP A 127 0.78 5.46 6.50
CA ASP A 127 0.03 5.50 5.24
C ASP A 127 0.37 6.74 4.41
N LEU A 128 0.51 7.91 5.04
CA LEU A 128 0.96 9.14 4.36
C LEU A 128 2.40 9.04 3.87
N MET A 129 3.29 8.38 4.62
CA MET A 129 4.68 8.18 4.20
C MET A 129 4.76 7.31 2.96
N VAL A 130 3.98 6.22 2.90
CA VAL A 130 3.99 5.36 1.72
C VAL A 130 3.30 6.03 0.54
N LEU A 131 2.19 6.73 0.75
CA LEU A 131 1.52 7.50 -0.31
C LEU A 131 2.43 8.61 -0.86
N GLY A 132 3.14 9.32 0.01
CA GLY A 132 4.16 10.30 -0.39
C GLY A 132 5.30 9.67 -1.18
N SER A 133 5.73 8.47 -0.80
CA SER A 133 6.74 7.70 -1.51
C SER A 133 6.28 7.31 -2.92
N LEU A 134 5.04 6.84 -3.07
CA LEU A 134 4.45 6.47 -4.34
C LEU A 134 4.36 7.67 -5.30
N ILE A 135 3.88 8.82 -4.81
CA ILE A 135 3.73 10.04 -5.63
C ILE A 135 5.10 10.57 -6.08
N LEU A 136 6.09 10.61 -5.18
CA LEU A 136 7.43 11.10 -5.50
C LEU A 136 8.14 10.20 -6.53
N VAL A 137 8.00 8.88 -6.39
CA VAL A 137 8.55 7.91 -7.34
C VAL A 137 7.82 7.99 -8.68
N GLN A 138 6.49 8.16 -8.69
CA GLN A 138 5.74 8.35 -9.93
C GLN A 138 6.17 9.61 -10.69
N ARG A 139 6.33 10.75 -10.01
CA ARG A 139 6.80 12.00 -10.64
C ARG A 139 8.22 11.93 -11.16
N ARG A 140 9.05 11.01 -10.65
CA ARG A 140 10.40 10.76 -11.21
C ARG A 140 10.32 10.13 -12.60
N SER A 141 9.31 9.30 -12.85
CA SER A 141 9.14 8.62 -14.12
C SER A 141 8.55 9.54 -15.21
N GLU A 142 8.16 10.78 -14.90
CA GLU A 142 7.81 11.86 -15.85
C GLU A 142 9.04 12.60 -16.37
#